data_AF-A0A427G195-F1
#
_entry.id   AF-A0A427G195-F1
#
_cell.length_a   1.000
_cell.length_b   1.000
_cell.length_c   1.000
_cell.angle_alpha   90.00
_cell.angle_beta   90.00
_cell.angle_gamma   90.00
#
_symmetry.space_group_name_H-M   'P 1'
#
loop_
_entity.id
_entity.type
_entity.pdbx_description
1 polymer ?
#
loop_
_entity_poly.entity_id
_entity_poly.type
_entity_poly.pdbx_seq_one_letter_code
_entity_poly.pdbx_strand_id
1 'polypeptide(L)'
;MHRPLLLAALLCAALANAQANDATSLPRSVGLPYAPGKLADRIVLTPGQNAATQMAISYRTDLTQTDAVLELGPALAGPSLAAKASPLGGNTQRLDSENGPANYHQIRLEHLQADTAYVYRVKGSAGWSEWHQFRTAKATFAPFSFIYLGDTQNDILAIASRTIRQALRSVAHPALVVHAGDLVASRDDLAHDDEWGEWNQAGGWSYAAIPQLTAFGNHEYLETSNPDGSESRSLSPHVPAQFALPGNGASGVASTSYFSDYQNVRFVVLDGTSALDLGTLQAQTDWLESVLRNSEALWNIVVMHQPIYTCARPEDTEPLKAAWQPLLERYHVDLVLQGHDHCYSRLTHAEGRQATQAARQAKQAIGPVYMVSVTGSKMYGLNDRARSQPDRSAEDTQLYQTIAVEQDRLRVRTYTADDTLYDAFDIRRDAKGRKFLHEPKLALGGERYCTASVGPDGLPCTARTK
;
A
#
# COMPACT_ATOMS: atom_id res chain seq x y z
N MET A 1 71.68 1.41 -54.16
CA MET A 1 70.46 2.15 -54.51
C MET A 1 69.27 1.48 -53.81
N HIS A 2 68.40 2.30 -53.22
CA HIS A 2 67.03 2.05 -52.75
C HIS A 2 66.76 1.27 -51.45
N ARG A 3 66.60 2.09 -50.39
CA ARG A 3 65.48 2.25 -49.43
C ARG A 3 64.85 1.03 -48.69
N PRO A 4 64.50 1.22 -47.39
CA PRO A 4 63.99 0.19 -46.49
C PRO A 4 62.45 0.14 -46.48
N LEU A 5 61.86 -0.98 -46.06
CA LEU A 5 60.44 -1.11 -45.72
C LEU A 5 60.31 -1.57 -44.27
N LEU A 6 59.75 -0.68 -43.46
CA LEU A 6 59.18 -0.95 -42.14
C LEU A 6 58.02 -1.93 -42.26
N LEU A 7 57.88 -2.86 -41.32
CA LEU A 7 56.55 -3.32 -40.90
C LEU A 7 56.52 -3.46 -39.38
N ALA A 8 55.67 -2.64 -38.77
CA ALA A 8 55.44 -2.55 -37.34
C ALA A 8 54.61 -3.76 -36.85
N ALA A 9 55.02 -4.34 -35.73
CA ALA A 9 54.23 -5.31 -34.98
C ALA A 9 53.14 -4.56 -34.19
N LEU A 10 51.88 -4.77 -34.58
CA LEU A 10 50.70 -4.32 -33.84
C LEU A 10 50.49 -5.21 -32.61
N LEU A 11 50.69 -4.65 -31.42
CA LEU A 11 50.16 -5.20 -30.16
C LEU A 11 48.63 -5.11 -30.20
N CYS A 12 47.94 -6.25 -30.28
CA CYS A 12 46.52 -6.33 -29.93
C CYS A 12 46.39 -6.31 -28.40
N ALA A 13 45.95 -5.19 -27.85
CA ALA A 13 45.41 -5.13 -26.50
C ALA A 13 44.08 -5.90 -26.48
N ALA A 14 44.02 -7.00 -25.73
CA ALA A 14 42.78 -7.69 -25.43
C ALA A 14 41.96 -6.82 -24.46
N LEU A 15 41.02 -6.05 -25.01
CA LEU A 15 39.92 -5.48 -24.24
C LEU A 15 39.01 -6.64 -23.82
N ALA A 16 39.02 -6.97 -22.54
CA ALA A 16 37.99 -7.81 -21.95
C ALA A 16 36.66 -7.06 -22.06
N ASN A 17 35.83 -7.45 -23.03
CA ASN A 17 34.43 -7.05 -23.08
C ASN A 17 33.74 -7.60 -21.83
N ALA A 18 33.59 -6.76 -20.81
CA ALA A 18 32.54 -6.93 -19.83
C ALA A 18 31.21 -6.80 -20.59
N GLN A 19 30.62 -7.93 -20.97
CA GLN A 19 29.20 -7.95 -21.29
C GLN A 19 28.47 -7.61 -20.00
N ALA A 20 28.10 -6.33 -19.86
CA ALA A 20 26.98 -5.97 -19.03
C ALA A 20 25.79 -6.80 -19.55
N ASN A 21 25.28 -7.70 -18.71
CA ASN A 21 23.95 -8.23 -18.91
C ASN A 21 23.01 -7.03 -18.84
N ASP A 22 22.69 -6.44 -20.00
CA ASP A 22 21.46 -5.68 -20.17
C ASP A 22 20.33 -6.65 -19.89
N ALA A 23 19.96 -6.78 -18.61
CA ALA A 23 18.65 -7.26 -18.22
C ALA A 23 17.69 -6.32 -18.92
N THR A 24 17.17 -6.76 -20.07
CA THR A 24 16.19 -6.04 -20.84
C THR A 24 15.02 -5.80 -19.90
N SER A 25 14.92 -4.58 -19.37
CA SER A 25 13.73 -4.16 -18.66
C SER A 25 12.56 -4.41 -19.60
N LEU A 26 11.48 -5.02 -19.10
CA LEU A 26 10.24 -5.06 -19.86
C LEU A 26 9.98 -3.63 -20.35
N PRO A 27 9.78 -3.41 -21.66
CA PRO A 27 9.64 -2.06 -22.17
C PRO A 27 8.49 -1.38 -21.43
N ARG A 28 8.79 -0.26 -20.76
CA ARG A 28 7.77 0.63 -20.19
C ARG A 28 6.87 1.05 -21.35
N SER A 29 5.64 0.56 -21.31
CA SER A 29 4.73 0.68 -22.44
C SER A 29 3.93 1.97 -22.27
N VAL A 30 4.56 3.12 -22.51
CA VAL A 30 3.82 4.38 -22.65
C VAL A 30 2.86 4.20 -23.84
N GLY A 31 1.55 4.35 -23.61
CA GLY A 31 0.51 3.98 -24.57
C GLY A 31 0.02 2.54 -24.43
N LEU A 32 -0.22 1.83 -25.55
CA LEU A 32 -0.70 0.44 -25.54
C LEU A 32 0.21 -0.41 -24.63
N PRO A 33 -0.34 -1.08 -23.60
CA PRO A 33 -1.72 -1.57 -23.51
C PRO A 33 -2.72 -0.73 -22.68
N TYR A 34 -2.37 0.47 -22.18
CA TYR A 34 -3.17 1.14 -21.12
C TYR A 34 -4.14 2.23 -21.58
N ALA A 35 -4.30 2.44 -22.89
CA ALA A 35 -5.27 3.39 -23.42
C ALA A 35 -6.73 3.01 -23.00
N PRO A 36 -7.58 3.99 -22.66
CA PRO A 36 -8.98 3.72 -22.28
C PRO A 36 -9.76 2.99 -23.37
N GLY A 37 -10.51 1.96 -22.98
CA GLY A 37 -11.29 1.12 -23.89
C GLY A 37 -12.81 1.30 -23.74
N LYS A 38 -13.56 0.70 -24.68
CA LYS A 38 -15.03 0.66 -24.66
C LYS A 38 -15.62 -0.30 -23.63
N LEU A 39 -14.81 -1.22 -23.09
CA LEU A 39 -15.14 -2.04 -21.93
C LEU A 39 -14.52 -1.40 -20.69
N ALA A 40 -15.17 -1.57 -19.55
CA ALA A 40 -14.66 -1.08 -18.28
C ALA A 40 -13.35 -1.78 -17.90
N ASP A 41 -12.37 -1.00 -17.46
CA ASP A 41 -11.12 -1.45 -16.86
C ASP A 41 -10.84 -0.70 -15.55
N ARG A 42 -9.70 -1.00 -14.90
CA ARG A 42 -9.27 -0.39 -13.63
C ARG A 42 -10.37 -0.37 -12.56
N ILE A 43 -11.03 -1.52 -12.41
CA ILE A 43 -12.15 -1.69 -11.49
C ILE A 43 -11.57 -1.88 -10.07
N VAL A 44 -11.86 -0.94 -9.18
CA VAL A 44 -11.38 -0.96 -7.79
C VAL A 44 -12.57 -0.93 -6.84
N LEU A 45 -12.62 -1.91 -5.94
CA LEU A 45 -13.53 -1.96 -4.81
C LEU A 45 -12.85 -1.30 -3.61
N THR A 46 -13.53 -0.38 -2.92
CA THR A 46 -13.08 0.26 -1.69
C THR A 46 -14.10 0.06 -0.57
N PRO A 47 -13.68 -0.09 0.70
CA PRO A 47 -14.62 -0.13 1.80
C PRO A 47 -15.21 1.26 2.07
N GLY A 48 -16.48 1.32 2.47
CA GLY A 48 -17.09 2.54 2.99
C GLY A 48 -16.66 2.85 4.43
N GLN A 49 -17.28 3.84 5.07
CA GLN A 49 -17.02 4.12 6.48
C GLN A 49 -17.38 2.91 7.36
N ASN A 50 -18.51 2.25 7.09
CA ASN A 50 -18.89 1.00 7.73
C ASN A 50 -18.95 -0.12 6.68
N ALA A 51 -17.92 -0.96 6.63
CA ALA A 51 -17.81 -2.04 5.64
C ALA A 51 -18.88 -3.13 5.78
N ALA A 52 -19.67 -3.13 6.85
CA ALA A 52 -20.81 -4.04 7.00
C ALA A 52 -22.01 -3.61 6.15
N THR A 53 -22.12 -2.32 5.83
CA THR A 53 -23.28 -1.78 5.11
C THR A 53 -22.90 -0.89 3.92
N GLN A 54 -21.61 -0.62 3.73
CA GLN A 54 -21.11 0.34 2.74
C GLN A 54 -19.88 -0.19 2.02
N MET A 55 -19.91 -0.10 0.69
CA MET A 55 -18.76 -0.28 -0.20
C MET A 55 -18.82 0.79 -1.28
N ALA A 56 -17.74 0.99 -2.03
CA ALA A 56 -17.77 1.80 -3.23
C ALA A 56 -16.92 1.17 -4.33
N ILE A 57 -17.29 1.45 -5.57
CA ILE A 57 -16.64 0.91 -6.76
C ILE A 57 -16.27 2.07 -7.65
N SER A 58 -15.02 2.10 -8.10
CA SER A 58 -14.56 2.93 -9.19
C SER A 58 -14.22 2.06 -10.40
N TYR A 59 -14.34 2.60 -11.59
CA TYR A 59 -13.87 1.97 -12.83
C TYR A 59 -13.65 3.02 -13.91
N ARG A 60 -12.91 2.66 -14.97
CA ARG A 60 -12.59 3.55 -16.07
C ARG A 60 -13.15 3.02 -17.39
N THR A 61 -13.53 3.92 -18.29
CA THR A 61 -13.89 3.66 -19.68
C THR A 61 -13.35 4.74 -20.60
N ASP A 62 -13.47 4.55 -21.92
CA ASP A 62 -13.40 5.65 -22.88
C ASP A 62 -14.55 6.66 -22.70
N LEU A 63 -14.53 7.73 -23.49
CA LEU A 63 -15.51 8.82 -23.42
C LEU A 63 -16.91 8.45 -23.92
N THR A 64 -17.09 7.28 -24.55
CA THR A 64 -18.37 6.90 -25.16
C THR A 64 -19.38 6.40 -24.12
N GLN A 65 -18.90 5.89 -22.98
CA GLN A 65 -19.74 5.65 -21.80
C GLN A 65 -19.77 6.93 -20.95
N THR A 66 -20.90 7.62 -20.95
CA THR A 66 -21.05 8.91 -20.25
C THR A 66 -21.46 8.76 -18.79
N ASP A 67 -22.23 7.72 -18.48
CA ASP A 67 -22.86 7.53 -17.18
C ASP A 67 -22.20 6.41 -16.38
N ALA A 68 -22.04 6.62 -15.08
CA ALA A 68 -21.67 5.55 -14.17
C ALA A 68 -22.86 4.60 -13.99
N VAL A 69 -22.72 3.35 -14.42
CA VAL A 69 -23.77 2.33 -14.37
C VAL A 69 -23.18 1.00 -13.92
N LEU A 70 -23.80 0.42 -12.90
CA LEU A 70 -23.48 -0.89 -12.34
C LEU A 70 -24.76 -1.70 -12.13
N GLU A 71 -24.67 -3.02 -12.22
CA GLU A 71 -25.70 -3.92 -11.70
C GLU A 71 -25.20 -4.56 -10.41
N LEU A 72 -26.01 -4.53 -9.35
CA LEU A 72 -25.73 -5.18 -8.06
C LEU A 72 -26.83 -6.18 -7.73
N GLY A 73 -26.46 -7.38 -7.29
CA GLY A 73 -27.41 -8.37 -6.77
C GLY A 73 -26.80 -9.24 -5.67
N PRO A 74 -27.61 -10.02 -4.95
CA PRO A 74 -27.08 -11.04 -4.06
C PRO A 74 -26.30 -12.09 -4.86
N ALA A 75 -25.21 -12.62 -4.30
CA ALA A 75 -24.52 -13.76 -4.89
C ALA A 75 -25.47 -14.98 -4.92
N LEU A 76 -25.51 -15.69 -6.05
CA LEU A 76 -26.35 -16.87 -6.26
C LEU A 76 -25.48 -18.09 -6.55
N ALA A 77 -25.92 -19.27 -6.14
CA ALA A 77 -25.25 -20.53 -6.50
C ALA A 77 -25.46 -20.89 -7.99
N GLY A 78 -26.55 -20.44 -8.60
CA GLY A 78 -26.88 -20.67 -10.00
C GLY A 78 -26.40 -19.52 -10.92
N PRO A 79 -26.31 -19.75 -12.24
CA PRO A 79 -25.69 -18.81 -13.18
C PRO A 79 -26.57 -17.59 -13.52
N SER A 80 -27.84 -17.56 -13.10
CA SER A 80 -28.81 -16.52 -13.44
C SER A 80 -28.66 -15.23 -12.61
N LEU A 81 -27.43 -14.73 -12.44
CA LEU A 81 -27.08 -13.59 -11.58
C LEU A 81 -27.91 -12.33 -11.92
N ALA A 82 -28.04 -12.03 -13.21
CA ALA A 82 -28.78 -10.87 -13.71
C ALA A 82 -30.28 -10.86 -13.29
N ALA A 83 -30.88 -12.02 -12.99
CA ALA A 83 -32.30 -12.11 -12.63
C ALA A 83 -32.62 -11.50 -11.25
N LYS A 84 -31.60 -11.28 -10.41
CA LYS A 84 -31.72 -10.66 -9.08
C LYS A 84 -30.85 -9.40 -8.92
N ALA A 85 -30.23 -8.94 -10.01
CA ALA A 85 -29.43 -7.73 -9.99
C ALA A 85 -30.31 -6.51 -10.34
N SER A 86 -29.99 -5.37 -9.75
CA SER A 86 -30.65 -4.08 -10.01
C SER A 86 -29.61 -3.05 -10.45
N PRO A 87 -29.94 -2.15 -11.39
CA PRO A 87 -29.03 -1.11 -11.81
C PRO A 87 -28.87 -0.05 -10.71
N LEU A 88 -27.65 0.46 -10.57
CA LEU A 88 -27.27 1.58 -9.73
C LEU A 88 -26.49 2.59 -10.56
N GLY A 89 -26.70 3.87 -10.26
CA GLY A 89 -25.98 4.98 -10.88
C GLY A 89 -24.97 5.60 -9.92
N GLY A 90 -24.10 6.45 -10.46
CA GLY A 90 -23.14 7.20 -9.66
C GLY A 90 -22.62 8.43 -10.40
N ASN A 91 -21.39 8.83 -10.07
CA ASN A 91 -20.77 10.01 -10.65
C ASN A 91 -19.74 9.62 -11.70
N THR A 92 -19.66 10.40 -12.77
CA THR A 92 -18.60 10.30 -13.78
C THR A 92 -17.74 11.56 -13.72
N GLN A 93 -16.43 11.40 -13.79
CA GLN A 93 -15.50 12.49 -14.04
C GLN A 93 -14.58 12.17 -15.19
N ARG A 94 -14.32 13.17 -16.03
CA ARG A 94 -13.35 13.05 -17.11
C ARG A 94 -11.94 13.29 -16.56
N LEU A 95 -11.00 12.46 -16.98
CA LEU A 95 -9.57 12.65 -16.72
C LEU A 95 -8.81 12.46 -18.03
N ASP A 96 -8.04 13.47 -18.41
CA ASP A 96 -7.17 13.42 -19.59
C ASP A 96 -5.75 13.09 -19.12
N SER A 97 -5.14 12.08 -19.76
CA SER A 97 -3.79 11.59 -19.46
C SER A 97 -3.00 11.35 -20.75
N GLU A 98 -1.73 11.02 -20.61
CA GLU A 98 -0.83 10.63 -21.70
C GLU A 98 -1.28 9.38 -22.47
N ASN A 99 -2.07 8.50 -21.84
CA ASN A 99 -2.66 7.32 -22.49
C ASN A 99 -4.01 7.63 -23.17
N GLY A 100 -4.48 8.88 -23.08
CA GLY A 100 -5.70 9.37 -23.70
C GLY A 100 -6.78 9.82 -22.69
N PRO A 101 -7.83 10.48 -23.18
CA PRO A 101 -8.93 10.94 -22.34
C PRO A 101 -9.83 9.78 -21.93
N ALA A 102 -10.19 9.74 -20.64
CA ALA A 102 -10.99 8.68 -20.04
C ALA A 102 -12.13 9.26 -19.20
N ASN A 103 -13.19 8.47 -19.05
CA ASN A 103 -14.17 8.68 -18.00
C ASN A 103 -13.87 7.72 -16.84
N TYR A 104 -13.77 8.27 -15.64
CA TYR A 104 -13.74 7.51 -14.40
C TYR A 104 -15.11 7.61 -13.73
N HIS A 105 -15.67 6.46 -13.40
CA HIS A 105 -16.99 6.30 -12.83
C HIS A 105 -16.86 5.84 -11.39
N GLN A 106 -17.69 6.39 -10.50
CA GLN A 106 -17.74 6.00 -9.09
C GLN A 106 -19.16 5.78 -8.63
N ILE A 107 -19.42 4.64 -7.99
CA ILE A 107 -20.72 4.24 -7.49
C ILE A 107 -20.57 3.83 -6.03
N ARG A 108 -21.34 4.49 -5.15
CA ARG A 108 -21.42 4.14 -3.72
C ARG A 108 -22.54 3.13 -3.50
N LEU A 109 -22.21 2.04 -2.83
CA LEU A 109 -23.13 1.00 -2.44
C LEU A 109 -23.49 1.20 -0.97
N GLU A 110 -24.66 1.76 -0.73
CA GLU A 110 -25.19 2.07 0.61
C GLU A 110 -26.23 1.04 1.04
N HIS A 111 -26.51 0.98 2.34
CA HIS A 111 -27.56 0.13 2.92
C HIS A 111 -27.45 -1.37 2.56
N LEU A 112 -26.23 -1.85 2.35
CA LEU A 112 -25.98 -3.27 2.15
C LEU A 112 -26.31 -4.05 3.44
N GLN A 113 -26.70 -5.30 3.29
CA GLN A 113 -26.85 -6.21 4.42
C GLN A 113 -25.46 -6.65 4.87
N ALA A 114 -25.24 -6.70 6.19
CA ALA A 114 -24.01 -7.24 6.77
C ALA A 114 -23.84 -8.73 6.45
N ASP A 115 -22.59 -9.21 6.45
CA ASP A 115 -22.22 -10.63 6.22
C ASP A 115 -22.79 -11.25 4.92
N THR A 116 -23.06 -10.42 3.92
CA THR A 116 -23.78 -10.82 2.72
C THR A 116 -22.85 -10.81 1.52
N ALA A 117 -22.87 -11.90 0.76
CA ALA A 117 -22.15 -11.99 -0.51
C ALA A 117 -22.98 -11.31 -1.61
N TYR A 118 -22.35 -10.40 -2.33
CA TYR A 118 -22.93 -9.65 -3.45
C TYR A 118 -22.13 -9.92 -4.71
N VAL A 119 -22.82 -9.92 -5.85
CA VAL A 119 -22.20 -9.88 -7.18
C VAL A 119 -22.50 -8.55 -7.84
N TYR A 120 -21.54 -8.03 -8.60
CA TYR A 120 -21.73 -6.84 -9.41
C TYR A 120 -21.01 -6.92 -10.74
N ARG A 121 -21.43 -6.07 -11.68
CA ARG A 121 -20.70 -5.79 -12.93
C ARG A 121 -20.92 -4.35 -13.35
N VAL A 122 -19.95 -3.78 -14.06
CA VAL A 122 -19.96 -2.36 -14.46
C VAL A 122 -20.11 -2.23 -15.98
N LYS A 123 -20.72 -1.13 -16.41
CA LYS A 123 -21.07 -0.89 -17.81
C LYS A 123 -19.98 -0.10 -18.53
N GLY A 124 -19.58 -0.59 -19.71
CA GLY A 124 -18.93 0.20 -20.75
C GLY A 124 -19.82 0.30 -22.00
N SER A 125 -19.44 1.13 -22.95
CA SER A 125 -20.23 1.33 -24.17
C SER A 125 -20.30 0.07 -25.05
N ALA A 126 -19.28 -0.79 -25.01
CA ALA A 126 -19.25 -2.05 -25.75
C ALA A 126 -19.86 -3.24 -24.99
N GLY A 127 -20.31 -3.07 -23.74
CA GLY A 127 -20.84 -4.20 -22.98
C GLY A 127 -20.74 -4.05 -21.47
N TRP A 128 -20.66 -5.18 -20.79
CA TRP A 128 -20.48 -5.24 -19.34
C TRP A 128 -19.12 -5.86 -19.03
N SER A 129 -18.54 -5.52 -17.88
CA SER A 129 -17.48 -6.32 -17.29
C SER A 129 -17.98 -7.74 -17.01
N GLU A 130 -17.04 -8.62 -16.66
CA GLU A 130 -17.39 -9.86 -15.96
C GLU A 130 -18.10 -9.56 -14.63
N TRP A 131 -18.73 -10.59 -14.05
CA TRP A 131 -19.28 -10.49 -12.71
C TRP A 131 -18.15 -10.61 -11.69
N HIS A 132 -18.03 -9.60 -10.83
CA HIS A 132 -17.19 -9.63 -9.64
C HIS A 132 -18.04 -9.97 -8.43
N GLN A 133 -17.42 -10.51 -7.38
CA GLN A 133 -18.11 -10.90 -6.15
C GLN A 133 -17.32 -10.38 -4.94
N PHE A 134 -18.03 -9.83 -3.97
CA PHE A 134 -17.47 -9.44 -2.67
C PHE A 134 -18.43 -9.86 -1.54
N ARG A 135 -17.97 -9.80 -0.30
CA ARG A 135 -18.81 -9.98 0.89
C ARG A 135 -18.64 -8.80 1.83
N THR A 136 -19.76 -8.24 2.31
CA THR A 136 -19.75 -7.19 3.33
C THR A 136 -19.24 -7.73 4.67
N ALA A 137 -18.65 -6.86 5.48
CA ALA A 137 -18.23 -7.21 6.83
C ALA A 137 -19.43 -7.67 7.68
N LYS A 138 -19.18 -8.45 8.72
CA LYS A 138 -20.16 -8.64 9.80
C LYS A 138 -20.35 -7.35 10.59
N ALA A 139 -21.57 -7.14 11.08
CA ALA A 139 -21.92 -5.97 11.89
C ALA A 139 -21.30 -5.99 13.30
N THR A 140 -20.88 -7.17 13.77
CA THR A 140 -20.19 -7.37 15.04
C THR A 140 -18.82 -7.99 14.79
N PHE A 141 -17.99 -8.05 15.84
CA PHE A 141 -16.68 -8.67 15.72
C PHE A 141 -16.80 -10.12 15.23
N ALA A 142 -15.97 -10.44 14.24
CA ALA A 142 -15.61 -11.80 13.90
C ALA A 142 -14.16 -11.83 13.43
N PRO A 143 -13.46 -12.96 13.56
CA PRO A 143 -12.10 -13.07 13.05
C PRO A 143 -12.04 -12.89 11.53
N PHE A 144 -10.99 -12.24 11.06
CA PHE A 144 -10.69 -12.10 9.63
C PHE A 144 -9.18 -11.93 9.43
N SER A 145 -8.74 -12.02 8.17
CA SER A 145 -7.35 -11.71 7.82
C SER A 145 -7.32 -10.63 6.74
N PHE A 146 -6.32 -9.75 6.81
CA PHE A 146 -6.03 -8.79 5.75
C PHE A 146 -4.55 -8.85 5.34
N ILE A 147 -4.27 -8.34 4.15
CA ILE A 147 -2.91 -8.22 3.61
C ILE A 147 -2.44 -6.78 3.80
N TYR A 148 -1.17 -6.60 4.14
CA TYR A 148 -0.52 -5.29 4.14
C TYR A 148 0.65 -5.29 3.15
N LEU A 149 0.72 -4.22 2.35
CA LEU A 149 1.73 -3.94 1.35
C LEU A 149 2.22 -2.49 1.56
N GLY A 150 3.53 -2.29 1.69
CA GLY A 150 4.15 -0.97 1.58
C GLY A 150 4.74 -0.78 0.19
N ASP A 151 4.81 0.45 -0.31
CA ASP A 151 5.57 0.92 -1.47
C ASP A 151 5.63 -0.08 -2.64
N THR A 152 4.64 -0.06 -3.51
CA THR A 152 4.67 -0.87 -4.75
C THR A 152 5.55 -0.20 -5.80
N GLN A 153 5.34 1.11 -5.98
CA GLN A 153 6.14 2.09 -6.68
C GLN A 153 7.06 1.61 -7.82
N ASN A 154 6.77 1.98 -9.07
CA ASN A 154 7.53 1.70 -10.31
C ASN A 154 7.97 0.24 -10.54
N ASP A 155 8.35 -0.05 -11.78
CA ASP A 155 8.71 -1.40 -12.24
C ASP A 155 7.69 -2.46 -11.76
N ILE A 156 6.41 -2.07 -11.75
CA ILE A 156 5.37 -2.75 -10.98
C ILE A 156 5.13 -4.12 -11.58
N LEU A 157 4.97 -4.21 -12.89
CA LEU A 157 4.83 -5.51 -13.55
C LEU A 157 6.12 -6.31 -13.55
N ALA A 158 7.28 -5.66 -13.67
CA ALA A 158 8.57 -6.32 -13.72
C ALA A 158 8.97 -6.97 -12.39
N ILE A 159 8.65 -6.34 -11.26
CA ILE A 159 9.18 -6.70 -9.94
C ILE A 159 8.07 -6.84 -8.88
N ALA A 160 7.26 -5.81 -8.65
CA ALA A 160 6.32 -5.80 -7.51
C ALA A 160 5.15 -6.78 -7.67
N SER A 161 4.72 -7.03 -8.90
CA SER A 161 3.53 -7.84 -9.22
C SER A 161 3.64 -9.27 -8.69
N ARG A 162 4.83 -9.86 -8.66
CA ARG A 162 5.06 -11.21 -8.12
C ARG A 162 4.79 -11.26 -6.61
N THR A 163 5.19 -10.22 -5.88
CA THR A 163 5.01 -10.09 -4.43
C THR A 163 3.55 -9.87 -4.09
N ILE A 164 2.85 -8.97 -4.80
CA ILE A 164 1.40 -8.73 -4.66
C ILE A 164 0.63 -10.05 -4.86
N ARG A 165 0.93 -10.77 -5.94
CA ARG A 165 0.24 -12.03 -6.24
C ARG A 165 0.58 -13.15 -5.27
N GLN A 166 1.79 -13.17 -4.71
CA GLN A 166 2.15 -14.11 -3.65
C GLN A 166 1.37 -13.80 -2.37
N ALA A 167 1.26 -12.52 -1.98
CA ALA A 167 0.46 -12.10 -0.85
C ALA A 167 -1.01 -12.54 -0.98
N LEU A 168 -1.61 -12.33 -2.16
CA LEU A 168 -2.98 -12.77 -2.45
C LEU A 168 -3.18 -14.29 -2.38
N ARG A 169 -2.14 -15.09 -2.69
CA ARG A 169 -2.18 -16.56 -2.55
C ARG A 169 -1.98 -17.02 -1.10
N SER A 170 -1.31 -16.24 -0.28
CA SER A 170 -0.96 -16.60 1.10
C SER A 170 -2.16 -16.60 2.06
N VAL A 171 -3.24 -15.90 1.71
CA VAL A 171 -4.48 -15.82 2.48
C VAL A 171 -5.62 -16.37 1.63
N ALA A 172 -6.31 -17.42 2.09
CA ALA A 172 -7.39 -18.04 1.32
C ALA A 172 -8.54 -17.06 1.01
N HIS A 173 -8.89 -16.20 1.99
CA HIS A 173 -9.97 -15.23 1.90
C HIS A 173 -9.55 -13.91 2.59
N PRO A 174 -8.70 -13.08 1.96
CA PRO A 174 -8.36 -11.78 2.53
C PRO A 174 -9.60 -10.89 2.51
N ALA A 175 -9.90 -10.30 3.66
CA ALA A 175 -11.02 -9.38 3.84
C ALA A 175 -10.74 -8.00 3.22
N LEU A 176 -9.47 -7.59 3.24
CA LEU A 176 -8.97 -6.30 2.76
C LEU A 176 -7.54 -6.47 2.23
N VAL A 177 -7.14 -5.61 1.31
CA VAL A 177 -5.72 -5.34 1.02
C VAL A 177 -5.42 -3.90 1.43
N VAL A 178 -4.49 -3.74 2.37
CA VAL A 178 -4.08 -2.46 2.94
C VAL A 178 -2.76 -2.03 2.29
N HIS A 179 -2.76 -0.85 1.67
CA HIS A 179 -1.58 -0.27 1.03
C HIS A 179 -1.10 0.96 1.80
N ALA A 180 0.18 1.04 2.14
CA ALA A 180 0.76 2.17 2.87
C ALA A 180 1.34 3.28 1.96
N GLY A 181 0.68 3.58 0.84
CA GLY A 181 1.07 4.66 -0.08
C GLY A 181 2.18 4.30 -1.07
N ASP A 182 2.49 5.23 -1.96
CA ASP A 182 3.38 5.06 -3.11
C ASP A 182 2.99 3.83 -3.95
N LEU A 183 1.73 3.86 -4.40
CA LEU A 183 1.16 2.82 -5.26
C LEU A 183 1.83 2.83 -6.63
N VAL A 184 2.11 4.04 -7.11
CA VAL A 184 2.81 4.33 -8.37
C VAL A 184 3.91 5.36 -8.12
N ALA A 185 4.82 5.52 -9.06
CA ALA A 185 5.76 6.63 -9.08
C ALA A 185 5.20 7.75 -9.96
N SER A 186 4.35 8.64 -9.43
CA SER A 186 4.27 9.96 -10.07
C SER A 186 5.67 10.59 -9.95
N ARG A 187 6.23 11.10 -11.04
CA ARG A 187 7.54 11.75 -11.10
C ARG A 187 7.38 13.03 -11.89
N ASP A 188 8.11 14.07 -11.47
CA ASP A 188 8.05 15.38 -12.10
C ASP A 188 6.60 15.94 -12.11
N ASP A 189 6.21 16.63 -13.19
CA ASP A 189 4.86 17.12 -13.43
C ASP A 189 3.93 16.06 -14.06
N LEU A 190 4.37 14.80 -14.17
CA LEU A 190 3.63 13.72 -14.81
C LEU A 190 3.01 12.75 -13.81
N ALA A 191 1.74 12.44 -14.05
CA ALA A 191 0.94 11.58 -13.18
C ALA A 191 1.08 10.06 -13.46
N HIS A 192 1.84 9.68 -14.49
CA HIS A 192 2.16 8.30 -14.87
C HIS A 192 0.93 7.38 -14.91
N ASP A 193 -0.01 7.67 -15.81
CA ASP A 193 -1.20 6.84 -16.06
C ASP A 193 -0.82 5.41 -16.49
N ASP A 194 0.35 5.20 -17.09
CA ASP A 194 0.88 3.88 -17.41
C ASP A 194 1.17 3.05 -16.14
N GLU A 195 1.79 3.63 -15.12
CA GLU A 195 2.03 2.94 -13.85
C GLU A 195 0.73 2.65 -13.08
N TRP A 196 -0.29 3.52 -13.20
CA TRP A 196 -1.64 3.19 -12.71
C TRP A 196 -2.25 2.00 -13.46
N GLY A 197 -1.98 1.90 -14.76
CA GLY A 197 -2.31 0.72 -15.56
C GLY A 197 -1.62 -0.54 -15.06
N GLU A 198 -0.31 -0.47 -14.81
CA GLU A 198 0.49 -1.56 -14.25
C GLU A 198 0.00 -2.00 -12.86
N TRP A 199 -0.31 -1.05 -11.97
CA TRP A 199 -0.82 -1.33 -10.63
C TRP A 199 -2.16 -2.08 -10.67
N ASN A 200 -3.09 -1.62 -11.50
CA ASN A 200 -4.36 -2.31 -11.72
C ASN A 200 -4.17 -3.70 -12.34
N GLN A 201 -3.22 -3.88 -13.26
CA GLN A 201 -2.91 -5.18 -13.84
C GLN A 201 -2.19 -6.13 -12.87
N ALA A 202 -1.38 -5.59 -11.95
CA ALA A 202 -0.71 -6.39 -10.92
C ALA A 202 -1.73 -7.05 -9.98
N GLY A 203 -2.72 -6.28 -9.53
CA GLY A 203 -3.86 -6.78 -8.73
C GLY A 203 -4.89 -7.57 -9.53
N GLY A 204 -5.17 -7.18 -10.77
CA GLY A 204 -6.13 -7.82 -11.66
C GLY A 204 -7.53 -7.91 -11.03
N TRP A 205 -8.20 -9.04 -11.22
CA TRP A 205 -9.55 -9.29 -10.68
C TRP A 205 -9.66 -9.08 -9.16
N SER A 206 -8.54 -9.23 -8.43
CA SER A 206 -8.54 -9.13 -6.96
C SER A 206 -8.93 -7.73 -6.48
N TYR A 207 -8.56 -6.67 -7.21
CA TYR A 207 -8.90 -5.30 -6.80
C TYR A 207 -10.38 -4.98 -7.01
N ALA A 208 -11.05 -5.70 -7.91
CA ALA A 208 -12.50 -5.62 -8.09
C ALA A 208 -13.27 -6.46 -7.05
N ALA A 209 -12.64 -7.47 -6.44
CA ALA A 209 -13.31 -8.44 -5.56
C ALA A 209 -12.98 -8.29 -4.06
N ILE A 210 -11.81 -7.77 -3.73
CA ILE A 210 -11.32 -7.55 -2.37
C ILE A 210 -11.20 -6.04 -2.18
N PRO A 211 -11.80 -5.45 -1.13
CA PRO A 211 -11.69 -4.01 -0.91
C PRO A 211 -10.23 -3.57 -0.68
N GLN A 212 -9.83 -2.55 -1.41
CA GLN A 212 -8.54 -1.89 -1.31
C GLN A 212 -8.65 -0.72 -0.32
N LEU A 213 -7.86 -0.75 0.75
CA LEU A 213 -7.74 0.31 1.73
C LEU A 213 -6.36 0.95 1.58
N THR A 214 -6.31 2.15 1.02
CA THR A 214 -5.07 2.81 0.59
C THR A 214 -4.80 4.06 1.42
N ALA A 215 -3.61 4.15 1.99
CA ALA A 215 -2.95 5.43 2.25
C ALA A 215 -2.30 5.94 0.95
N PHE A 216 -1.93 7.21 0.94
CA PHE A 216 -1.29 7.86 -0.21
C PHE A 216 0.04 8.46 0.24
N GLY A 217 1.05 8.25 -0.58
CA GLY A 217 2.42 8.69 -0.35
C GLY A 217 2.79 9.93 -1.13
N ASN A 218 4.07 10.31 -1.06
CA ASN A 218 4.52 11.51 -1.77
C ASN A 218 4.48 11.32 -3.29
N HIS A 219 4.51 10.08 -3.80
CA HIS A 219 4.36 9.82 -5.23
C HIS A 219 2.92 9.81 -5.73
N GLU A 220 1.94 10.07 -4.86
CA GLU A 220 0.59 10.43 -5.29
C GLU A 220 0.38 11.94 -5.41
N TYR A 221 1.43 12.74 -5.16
CA TYR A 221 1.45 14.19 -5.39
C TYR A 221 2.33 14.51 -6.60
N LEU A 222 1.86 15.43 -7.43
CA LEU A 222 2.63 16.04 -8.50
C LEU A 222 3.45 17.17 -7.92
N GLU A 223 4.73 17.19 -8.26
CA GLU A 223 5.67 18.22 -7.82
C GLU A 223 5.79 19.28 -8.92
N THR A 224 5.71 20.55 -8.54
CA THR A 224 5.88 21.67 -9.47
C THR A 224 6.94 22.61 -8.92
N SER A 225 7.99 22.83 -9.69
CA SER A 225 9.01 23.83 -9.36
C SER A 225 8.45 25.24 -9.52
N ASN A 226 8.50 26.02 -8.45
CA ASN A 226 8.10 27.42 -8.44
C ASN A 226 9.24 28.31 -8.98
N PRO A 227 8.95 29.52 -9.50
CA PRO A 227 9.96 30.44 -10.02
C PRO A 227 11.04 30.87 -9.02
N ASP A 228 10.75 30.77 -7.72
CA ASP A 228 11.68 31.08 -6.63
C ASP A 228 12.59 29.90 -6.24
N GLY A 229 12.47 28.76 -6.93
CA GLY A 229 13.22 27.54 -6.68
C GLY A 229 12.65 26.65 -5.59
N SER A 230 11.53 27.02 -4.97
CA SER A 230 10.77 26.12 -4.09
C SER A 230 9.96 25.11 -4.90
N GLU A 231 9.53 24.03 -4.26
CA GLU A 231 8.60 23.05 -4.85
C GLU A 231 7.21 23.22 -4.22
N SER A 232 6.18 23.15 -5.04
CA SER A 232 4.80 22.97 -4.60
C SER A 232 4.31 21.56 -4.93
N ARG A 233 3.38 21.05 -4.12
CA ARG A 233 2.76 19.74 -4.33
C ARG A 233 1.26 19.91 -4.58
N SER A 234 0.72 19.10 -5.48
CA SER A 234 -0.73 18.97 -5.69
C SER A 234 -1.12 17.51 -5.82
N LEU A 235 -2.27 17.13 -5.28
CA LEU A 235 -2.72 15.73 -5.36
C LEU A 235 -2.94 15.33 -6.82
N SER A 236 -2.37 14.19 -7.23
CA SER A 236 -2.58 13.64 -8.56
C SER A 236 -4.08 13.41 -8.80
N PRO A 237 -4.65 13.87 -9.93
CA PRO A 237 -6.08 13.71 -10.21
C PRO A 237 -6.51 12.25 -10.35
N HIS A 238 -5.55 11.34 -10.53
CA HIS A 238 -5.76 9.90 -10.53
C HIS A 238 -6.26 9.36 -9.20
N VAL A 239 -5.86 9.95 -8.06
CA VAL A 239 -6.26 9.49 -6.73
C VAL A 239 -7.77 9.61 -6.52
N PRO A 240 -8.38 10.82 -6.59
CA PRO A 240 -9.82 10.94 -6.45
C PRO A 240 -10.60 10.28 -7.60
N ALA A 241 -9.95 9.95 -8.73
CA ALA A 241 -10.58 9.20 -9.82
C ALA A 241 -10.67 7.70 -9.54
N GLN A 242 -9.58 7.09 -9.09
CA GLN A 242 -9.45 5.65 -8.89
C GLN A 242 -10.00 5.18 -7.55
N PHE A 243 -10.15 6.06 -6.55
CA PHE A 243 -10.59 5.65 -5.22
C PHE A 243 -11.86 6.40 -4.81
N ALA A 244 -12.97 5.66 -4.73
CA ALA A 244 -14.21 6.15 -4.16
C ALA A 244 -14.16 6.06 -2.62
N LEU A 245 -13.37 6.93 -1.98
CA LEU A 245 -13.14 6.89 -0.53
C LEU A 245 -14.37 7.36 0.28
N PRO A 246 -14.48 7.07 1.59
CA PRO A 246 -15.65 7.42 2.39
C PRO A 246 -15.93 8.93 2.55
N GLY A 247 -14.92 9.79 2.37
CA GLY A 247 -15.07 11.25 2.48
C GLY A 247 -15.28 11.75 3.92
N ASN A 248 -14.94 10.95 4.93
CA ASN A 248 -15.06 11.27 6.36
C ASN A 248 -13.72 11.72 7.00
N GLY A 249 -12.75 12.12 6.16
CA GLY A 249 -11.42 12.56 6.56
C GLY A 249 -11.35 13.94 7.20
N ALA A 250 -10.12 14.37 7.48
CA ALA A 250 -9.85 15.70 8.00
C ALA A 250 -10.15 16.79 6.97
N SER A 251 -10.50 17.98 7.46
CA SER A 251 -10.78 19.14 6.61
C SER A 251 -9.58 19.46 5.72
N GLY A 252 -9.83 19.68 4.42
CA GLY A 252 -8.81 19.96 3.41
C GLY A 252 -8.14 18.71 2.80
N VAL A 253 -8.32 17.53 3.38
CA VAL A 253 -7.68 16.27 2.94
C VAL A 253 -8.63 15.06 3.01
N ALA A 254 -9.93 15.27 2.86
CA ALA A 254 -10.92 14.17 2.88
C ALA A 254 -10.82 13.23 1.66
N SER A 255 -10.04 13.61 0.64
CA SER A 255 -9.71 12.79 -0.53
C SER A 255 -8.53 11.83 -0.30
N THR A 256 -7.86 11.91 0.85
CA THR A 256 -6.64 11.12 1.16
C THR A 256 -6.58 10.63 2.60
N SER A 257 -7.28 11.30 3.53
CA SER A 257 -7.51 10.85 4.89
C SER A 257 -8.96 10.36 5.05
N TYR A 258 -9.16 9.31 5.84
CA TYR A 258 -10.47 8.73 6.13
C TYR A 258 -10.34 7.65 7.21
N PHE A 259 -11.47 7.19 7.76
CA PHE A 259 -11.48 5.93 8.50
C PHE A 259 -12.53 4.96 7.94
N SER A 260 -12.25 3.67 8.09
CA SER A 260 -13.16 2.58 7.75
C SER A 260 -13.19 1.56 8.88
N ASP A 261 -14.40 1.17 9.28
CA ASP A 261 -14.65 0.16 10.29
C ASP A 261 -14.98 -1.19 9.61
N TYR A 262 -14.22 -2.23 9.96
CA TYR A 262 -14.41 -3.60 9.47
C TYR A 262 -14.43 -4.59 10.65
N GLN A 263 -15.58 -5.21 10.93
CA GLN A 263 -15.76 -6.21 11.99
C GLN A 263 -15.13 -5.80 13.34
N ASN A 264 -15.42 -4.59 13.79
CA ASN A 264 -14.91 -4.03 15.05
C ASN A 264 -13.39 -3.74 15.06
N VAL A 265 -12.80 -3.53 13.89
CA VAL A 265 -11.47 -2.92 13.72
C VAL A 265 -11.64 -1.59 13.03
N ARG A 266 -11.06 -0.52 13.59
CA ARG A 266 -11.02 0.79 12.95
C ARG A 266 -9.68 0.97 12.26
N PHE A 267 -9.72 1.15 10.95
CA PHE A 267 -8.57 1.57 10.15
C PHE A 267 -8.65 3.09 9.97
N VAL A 268 -7.64 3.82 10.43
CA VAL A 268 -7.52 5.27 10.25
C VAL A 268 -6.39 5.55 9.28
N VAL A 269 -6.71 6.21 8.17
CA VAL A 269 -5.76 6.58 7.12
C VAL A 269 -5.41 8.06 7.24
N LEU A 270 -4.11 8.34 7.32
CA LEU A 270 -3.56 9.70 7.40
C LEU A 270 -2.69 10.00 6.18
N ASP A 271 -2.62 11.29 5.84
CA ASP A 271 -1.89 11.81 4.70
C ASP A 271 -0.67 12.60 5.19
N GLY A 272 0.46 11.89 5.30
CA GLY A 272 1.71 12.47 5.79
C GLY A 272 2.32 13.49 4.83
N THR A 273 2.16 13.34 3.52
CA THR A 273 2.65 14.31 2.53
C THR A 273 1.94 15.64 2.68
N SER A 274 0.60 15.64 2.71
CA SER A 274 -0.14 16.89 2.91
C SER A 274 0.12 17.50 4.29
N ALA A 275 0.30 16.66 5.32
CA ALA A 275 0.61 17.14 6.66
C ALA A 275 1.95 17.89 6.70
N LEU A 276 2.98 17.33 6.07
CA LEU A 276 4.33 17.90 6.03
C LEU A 276 4.42 19.13 5.12
N ASP A 277 3.78 19.08 3.95
CA ASP A 277 4.10 20.01 2.86
C ASP A 277 2.97 20.99 2.52
N LEU A 278 1.73 20.69 2.91
CA LEU A 278 0.53 21.44 2.49
C LEU A 278 -0.23 22.06 3.66
N GLY A 279 0.39 22.12 4.84
CA GLY A 279 -0.15 22.85 6.00
C GLY A 279 -1.36 22.17 6.65
N THR A 280 -1.55 20.87 6.47
CA THR A 280 -2.74 20.15 6.98
C THR A 280 -2.48 19.38 8.28
N LEU A 281 -1.26 19.43 8.83
CA LEU A 281 -0.85 18.68 10.02
C LEU A 281 -1.79 18.91 11.22
N GLN A 282 -2.12 20.17 11.54
CA GLN A 282 -2.98 20.49 12.67
C GLN A 282 -4.40 19.95 12.46
N ALA A 283 -4.98 20.18 11.27
CA ALA A 283 -6.32 19.71 10.94
C ALA A 283 -6.43 18.18 11.01
N GLN A 284 -5.42 17.46 10.53
CA GLN A 284 -5.33 16.00 10.63
C GLN A 284 -5.12 15.54 12.08
N THR A 285 -4.34 16.26 12.88
CA THR A 285 -4.08 15.94 14.29
C THR A 285 -5.36 16.06 15.14
N ASP A 286 -6.10 17.16 14.98
CA ASP A 286 -7.38 17.38 15.68
C ASP A 286 -8.43 16.34 15.28
N TRP A 287 -8.49 16.02 13.98
CA TRP A 287 -9.35 14.99 13.45
C TRP A 287 -8.97 13.60 13.97
N LEU A 288 -7.68 13.24 13.98
CA LEU A 288 -7.16 11.97 14.50
C LEU A 288 -7.53 11.80 15.98
N GLU A 289 -7.30 12.82 16.81
CA GLU A 289 -7.69 12.77 18.22
C GLU A 289 -9.20 12.52 18.36
N SER A 290 -10.03 13.19 17.56
CA SER A 290 -11.48 12.97 17.57
C SER A 290 -11.87 11.55 17.15
N VAL A 291 -11.26 11.02 16.08
CA VAL A 291 -11.55 9.67 15.57
C VAL A 291 -11.16 8.59 16.57
N LEU A 292 -9.99 8.73 17.21
CA LEU A 292 -9.48 7.76 18.18
C LEU A 292 -10.23 7.85 19.52
N ARG A 293 -10.51 9.06 20.01
CA ARG A 293 -11.28 9.27 21.25
C ARG A 293 -12.68 8.68 21.18
N ASN A 294 -13.31 8.72 20.00
CA ASN A 294 -14.66 8.19 19.77
C ASN A 294 -14.64 6.78 19.18
N SER A 295 -13.51 6.08 19.21
CA SER A 295 -13.43 4.70 18.72
C SER A 295 -13.89 3.71 19.79
N GLU A 296 -14.93 2.96 19.47
CA GLU A 296 -15.35 1.78 20.25
C GLU A 296 -14.76 0.48 19.68
N ALA A 297 -13.84 0.61 18.71
CA ALA A 297 -13.25 -0.52 18.02
C ALA A 297 -12.42 -1.39 18.98
N LEU A 298 -12.46 -2.70 18.74
CA LEU A 298 -11.67 -3.68 19.46
C LEU A 298 -10.16 -3.50 19.22
N TRP A 299 -9.83 -3.12 17.99
CA TRP A 299 -8.48 -2.85 17.51
C TRP A 299 -8.48 -1.56 16.69
N ASN A 300 -7.51 -0.69 16.91
CA ASN A 300 -7.29 0.53 16.12
C ASN A 300 -5.97 0.38 15.35
N ILE A 301 -6.04 0.49 14.03
CA ILE A 301 -4.90 0.38 13.12
C ILE A 301 -4.77 1.70 12.37
N VAL A 302 -3.59 2.32 12.42
CA VAL A 302 -3.30 3.53 11.65
C VAL A 302 -2.47 3.16 10.43
N VAL A 303 -2.82 3.72 9.28
CA VAL A 303 -2.11 3.54 8.03
C VAL A 303 -1.70 4.91 7.52
N MET A 304 -0.41 5.10 7.26
CA MET A 304 0.15 6.37 6.79
C MET A 304 1.40 6.08 5.98
N HIS A 305 1.75 6.93 5.01
CA HIS A 305 2.89 6.62 4.16
C HIS A 305 4.24 6.85 4.86
N GLN A 306 4.54 8.07 5.29
CA GLN A 306 5.82 8.38 5.92
C GLN A 306 5.98 7.68 7.28
N PRO A 307 7.14 7.11 7.62
CA PRO A 307 7.39 6.50 8.92
C PRO A 307 7.48 7.55 10.03
N ILE A 308 7.01 7.21 11.24
CA ILE A 308 7.35 8.00 12.44
C ILE A 308 8.81 7.70 12.83
N TYR A 309 9.17 6.41 12.82
CA TYR A 309 10.52 5.92 13.05
C TYR A 309 11.09 5.31 11.77
N THR A 310 12.17 5.89 11.26
CA THR A 310 12.73 5.51 9.96
C THR A 310 13.73 4.36 10.08
N CYS A 311 13.82 3.55 9.02
CA CYS A 311 14.90 2.57 8.86
C CYS A 311 15.94 2.96 7.83
N ALA A 312 15.72 3.98 6.98
CA ALA A 312 16.65 4.36 5.92
C ALA A 312 17.26 5.75 6.11
N ARG A 313 16.49 6.69 6.65
CA ARG A 313 16.90 8.10 6.81
C ARG A 313 17.60 8.33 8.16
N PRO A 314 18.52 9.31 8.25
CA PRO A 314 19.26 9.57 9.49
C PRO A 314 18.36 10.02 10.65
N GLU A 315 17.36 10.86 10.36
CA GLU A 315 16.45 11.41 11.36
C GLU A 315 15.03 10.87 11.19
N ASP A 316 14.33 10.72 12.31
CA ASP A 316 12.90 10.40 12.33
C ASP A 316 12.08 11.52 11.68
N THR A 317 10.82 11.24 11.33
CA THR A 317 9.93 12.28 10.79
C THR A 317 9.38 13.14 11.92
N GLU A 318 10.25 13.98 12.48
CA GLU A 318 10.00 14.72 13.74
C GLU A 318 8.69 15.51 13.77
N PRO A 319 8.23 16.21 12.69
CA PRO A 319 6.93 16.87 12.73
C PRO A 319 5.75 15.89 12.95
N LEU A 320 5.75 14.75 12.26
CA LEU A 320 4.70 13.73 12.42
C LEU A 320 4.82 13.01 13.75
N LYS A 321 6.05 12.72 14.19
CA LYS A 321 6.34 12.11 15.49
C LYS A 321 5.82 12.99 16.63
N ALA A 322 6.14 14.28 16.63
CA ALA A 322 5.69 15.23 17.65
C ALA A 322 4.17 15.39 17.70
N ALA A 323 3.51 15.39 16.54
CA ALA A 323 2.06 15.60 16.45
C ALA A 323 1.24 14.33 16.72
N TRP A 324 1.64 13.19 16.13
CA TRP A 324 0.80 12.00 16.08
C TRP A 324 1.19 10.95 17.11
N GLN A 325 2.48 10.69 17.37
CA GLN A 325 2.92 9.67 18.34
C GLN A 325 2.22 9.80 19.70
N PRO A 326 2.09 11.01 20.32
CA PRO A 326 1.41 11.14 21.61
C PRO A 326 -0.06 10.73 21.58
N LEU A 327 -0.75 10.95 20.45
CA LEU A 327 -2.14 10.52 20.27
C LEU A 327 -2.24 9.01 20.07
N LEU A 328 -1.35 8.44 19.25
CA LEU A 328 -1.29 6.99 19.01
C LEU A 328 -1.07 6.22 20.31
N GLU A 329 -0.19 6.72 21.18
CA GLU A 329 0.06 6.13 22.50
C GLU A 329 -1.09 6.34 23.48
N ARG A 330 -1.60 7.58 23.59
CA ARG A 330 -2.70 7.96 24.49
C ARG A 330 -3.96 7.13 24.23
N TYR A 331 -4.28 6.89 22.96
CA TYR A 331 -5.46 6.13 22.55
C TYR A 331 -5.16 4.66 22.24
N HIS A 332 -3.97 4.19 22.62
CA HIS A 332 -3.57 2.79 22.54
C HIS A 332 -3.77 2.19 21.14
N VAL A 333 -3.35 2.89 20.08
CA VAL A 333 -3.30 2.33 18.73
C VAL A 333 -2.47 1.04 18.74
N ASP A 334 -2.90 0.05 17.98
CA ASP A 334 -2.31 -1.30 18.00
C ASP A 334 -1.14 -1.44 17.03
N LEU A 335 -1.41 -1.06 15.79
CA LEU A 335 -0.49 -1.17 14.67
C LEU A 335 -0.47 0.15 13.91
N VAL A 336 0.72 0.57 13.52
CA VAL A 336 0.94 1.66 12.59
C VAL A 336 1.65 1.08 11.38
N LEU A 337 0.96 1.05 10.24
CA LEU A 337 1.42 0.43 9.00
C LEU A 337 1.91 1.52 8.04
N GLN A 338 3.19 1.46 7.67
CA GLN A 338 3.91 2.56 7.03
C GLN A 338 4.72 2.13 5.82
N GLY A 339 5.04 3.06 4.96
CA GLY A 339 5.84 2.84 3.77
C GLY A 339 7.06 3.76 3.73
N HIS A 340 7.32 4.33 2.56
CA HIS A 340 8.24 5.43 2.23
C HIS A 340 9.73 5.12 2.37
N ASP A 341 10.09 4.45 3.45
CA ASP A 341 11.42 3.93 3.68
C ASP A 341 11.46 2.54 3.07
N HIS A 342 12.17 2.38 1.95
CA HIS A 342 12.22 1.14 1.19
C HIS A 342 13.14 0.08 1.83
N CYS A 343 12.83 -0.21 3.09
CA CYS A 343 13.41 -1.20 3.95
C CYS A 343 12.29 -1.83 4.79
N TYR A 344 12.66 -2.78 5.63
CA TYR A 344 11.76 -3.30 6.65
C TYR A 344 12.18 -2.83 8.02
N SER A 345 11.19 -2.46 8.82
CA SER A 345 11.37 -2.16 10.23
C SER A 345 10.14 -2.59 11.01
N ARG A 346 10.36 -3.23 12.15
CA ARG A 346 9.36 -3.40 13.20
C ARG A 346 9.90 -2.79 14.48
N LEU A 347 9.18 -1.85 15.07
CA LEU A 347 9.54 -1.20 16.33
C LEU A 347 8.38 -1.25 17.32
N THR A 348 8.63 -1.83 18.50
CA THR A 348 7.66 -1.88 19.61
C THR A 348 7.96 -0.87 20.72
N HIS A 349 9.23 -0.53 20.93
CA HIS A 349 9.65 0.42 21.95
C HIS A 349 10.62 1.45 21.37
N ALA A 350 10.35 2.74 21.55
CA ALA A 350 11.14 3.83 20.96
C ALA A 350 12.63 3.78 21.33
N GLU A 351 12.93 3.37 22.57
CA GLU A 351 14.30 3.19 23.10
C GLU A 351 15.05 1.98 22.50
N GLY A 352 14.35 1.13 21.74
CA GLY A 352 14.94 0.07 20.93
C GLY A 352 14.75 -1.36 21.44
N ARG A 353 15.32 -2.33 20.71
CA ARG A 353 15.05 -3.77 20.91
C ARG A 353 15.40 -4.29 22.30
N GLN A 354 16.38 -3.70 22.99
CA GLN A 354 16.69 -4.06 24.38
C GLN A 354 15.55 -3.68 25.33
N ALA A 355 14.97 -2.48 25.17
CA ALA A 355 13.81 -2.05 25.93
C ALA A 355 12.58 -2.90 25.60
N THR A 356 12.37 -3.27 24.33
CA THR A 356 11.34 -4.24 23.94
C THR A 356 11.51 -5.58 24.67
N GLN A 357 12.73 -6.13 24.71
CA GLN A 357 13.01 -7.39 25.40
C GLN A 357 12.76 -7.28 26.90
N ALA A 358 13.19 -6.19 27.54
CA ALA A 358 12.95 -5.94 28.95
C ALA A 358 11.45 -5.83 29.26
N ALA A 359 10.70 -5.06 28.46
CA ALA A 359 9.25 -4.93 28.59
C ALA A 359 8.53 -6.28 28.46
N ARG A 360 8.93 -7.12 27.49
CA ARG A 360 8.39 -8.47 27.33
C ARG A 360 8.67 -9.38 28.54
N GLN A 361 9.91 -9.38 29.03
CA GLN A 361 10.29 -10.18 30.21
C GLN A 361 9.53 -9.73 31.46
N ALA A 362 9.35 -8.43 31.64
CA ALA A 362 8.58 -7.83 32.72
C ALA A 362 7.06 -7.96 32.56
N LYS A 363 6.57 -8.49 31.42
CA LYS A 363 5.14 -8.50 31.04
C LYS A 363 4.54 -7.10 31.15
N GLN A 364 5.26 -6.11 30.67
CA GLN A 364 4.81 -4.73 30.57
C GLN A 364 3.89 -4.59 29.35
N ALA A 365 2.83 -3.80 29.52
CA ALA A 365 1.95 -3.49 28.41
C ALA A 365 2.70 -2.63 27.38
N ILE A 366 2.48 -2.90 26.11
CA ILE A 366 3.08 -2.17 25.00
C ILE A 366 2.12 -1.10 24.47
N GLY A 367 2.68 -0.06 23.86
CA GLY A 367 1.97 0.86 23.00
C GLY A 367 1.83 0.32 21.57
N PRO A 368 1.68 1.21 20.58
CA PRO A 368 1.62 0.82 19.17
C PRO A 368 2.89 0.10 18.71
N VAL A 369 2.74 -0.88 17.82
CA VAL A 369 3.86 -1.41 17.04
C VAL A 369 3.91 -0.68 15.70
N TYR A 370 5.06 -0.07 15.40
CA TYR A 370 5.31 0.66 14.16
C TYR A 370 5.97 -0.27 13.16
N MET A 371 5.42 -0.34 11.95
CA MET A 371 5.91 -1.19 10.88
C MET A 371 6.16 -0.39 9.61
N VAL A 372 7.34 -0.58 9.03
CA VAL A 372 7.71 -0.09 7.70
C VAL A 372 7.93 -1.30 6.81
N SER A 373 7.42 -1.27 5.58
CA SER A 373 7.65 -2.33 4.61
C SER A 373 7.69 -1.82 3.18
N VAL A 374 8.18 -2.66 2.27
CA VAL A 374 8.31 -2.40 0.85
C VAL A 374 8.00 -3.66 0.05
N THR A 375 7.15 -3.50 -0.95
CA THR A 375 6.72 -4.54 -1.90
C THR A 375 7.49 -4.39 -3.23
N GLY A 376 7.84 -3.16 -3.56
CA GLY A 376 8.33 -2.66 -4.84
C GLY A 376 9.79 -2.99 -5.16
N SER A 377 10.29 -2.38 -6.23
CA SER A 377 11.63 -2.65 -6.77
C SER A 377 12.74 -1.84 -6.12
N LYS A 378 12.45 -0.59 -5.75
CA LYS A 378 13.45 0.30 -5.15
C LYS A 378 13.75 -0.14 -3.72
N MET A 379 15.02 -0.13 -3.34
CA MET A 379 15.50 -0.52 -2.01
C MET A 379 16.40 0.57 -1.43
N TYR A 380 16.29 0.84 -0.13
CA TYR A 380 17.17 1.74 0.60
C TYR A 380 18.04 1.01 1.61
N GLY A 381 19.26 1.50 1.76
CA GLY A 381 20.19 1.00 2.77
C GLY A 381 19.72 1.40 4.16
N LEU A 382 20.00 0.54 5.15
CA LEU A 382 19.62 0.83 6.52
C LEU A 382 20.44 1.97 7.13
N ASN A 383 19.79 2.80 7.95
CA ASN A 383 20.45 3.81 8.78
C ASN A 383 21.24 3.18 9.95
N ASP A 384 22.06 3.99 10.61
CA ASP A 384 22.96 3.54 11.69
C ASP A 384 22.21 2.97 12.92
N ARG A 385 20.94 3.33 13.11
CA ARG A 385 20.11 2.89 14.23
C ARG A 385 19.35 1.61 13.94
N ALA A 386 19.14 1.24 12.68
CA ALA A 386 18.28 0.13 12.26
C ALA A 386 18.78 -1.25 12.71
N ARG A 387 20.04 -1.36 13.16
CA ARG A 387 20.62 -2.59 13.73
C ARG A 387 20.35 -2.77 15.22
N SER A 388 19.97 -1.70 15.93
CA SER A 388 19.83 -1.71 17.39
C SER A 388 18.47 -1.19 17.89
N GLN A 389 17.81 -0.32 17.14
CA GLN A 389 16.53 0.26 17.54
C GLN A 389 15.34 -0.64 17.16
N PRO A 390 15.06 -0.95 15.88
CA PRO A 390 13.98 -1.87 15.53
C PRO A 390 14.14 -3.23 16.21
N ASP A 391 13.05 -3.87 16.59
CA ASP A 391 13.02 -5.26 17.03
C ASP A 391 13.52 -6.19 15.91
N ARG A 392 13.22 -5.81 14.67
CA ARG A 392 13.72 -6.46 13.47
C ARG A 392 13.79 -5.49 12.30
N SER A 393 14.80 -5.64 11.46
CA SER A 393 14.95 -4.86 10.23
C SER A 393 15.38 -5.72 9.04
N ALA A 394 15.21 -5.22 7.82
CA ALA A 394 15.76 -5.81 6.60
C ALA A 394 16.10 -4.70 5.59
N GLU A 395 17.18 -4.87 4.85
CA GLU A 395 17.45 -4.14 3.60
C GLU A 395 17.40 -5.08 2.40
N ASP A 396 17.24 -4.50 1.21
CA ASP A 396 17.31 -5.21 -0.07
C ASP A 396 16.42 -6.46 -0.12
N THR A 397 15.18 -6.30 0.35
CA THR A 397 14.25 -7.42 0.55
C THR A 397 12.81 -7.00 0.26
N GLN A 398 12.21 -7.58 -0.78
CA GLN A 398 10.77 -7.44 -1.06
C GLN A 398 9.94 -8.27 -0.08
N LEU A 399 8.91 -7.67 0.50
CA LEU A 399 8.11 -8.26 1.56
C LEU A 399 6.61 -8.07 1.34
N TYR A 400 5.83 -8.93 1.97
CA TYR A 400 4.40 -8.73 2.17
C TYR A 400 4.01 -9.22 3.57
N GLN A 401 2.89 -8.73 4.11
CA GLN A 401 2.42 -9.13 5.43
C GLN A 401 1.01 -9.69 5.39
N THR A 402 0.78 -10.72 6.20
CA THR A 402 -0.56 -11.23 6.52
C THR A 402 -0.87 -10.92 7.98
N ILE A 403 -2.02 -10.31 8.24
CA ILE A 403 -2.47 -9.99 9.58
C ILE A 403 -3.78 -10.73 9.82
N ALA A 404 -3.80 -11.65 10.78
CA ALA A 404 -5.03 -12.26 11.27
C ALA A 404 -5.51 -11.52 12.53
N VAL A 405 -6.74 -11.02 12.46
CA VAL A 405 -7.44 -10.34 13.54
C VAL A 405 -8.30 -11.38 14.26
N GLU A 406 -8.01 -11.59 15.54
CA GLU A 406 -8.76 -12.43 16.46
C GLU A 406 -9.28 -11.58 17.62
N GLN A 407 -10.16 -12.15 18.46
CA GLN A 407 -10.80 -11.39 19.55
C GLN A 407 -9.74 -10.79 20.47
N ASP A 408 -8.79 -11.57 20.94
CA ASP A 408 -7.75 -11.20 21.91
C ASP A 408 -6.33 -11.18 21.32
N ARG A 409 -6.21 -11.34 20.00
CA ARG A 409 -4.91 -11.38 19.32
C ARG A 409 -4.93 -10.73 17.93
N LEU A 410 -3.95 -9.89 17.65
CA LEU A 410 -3.50 -9.60 16.29
C LEU A 410 -2.29 -10.46 15.99
N ARG A 411 -2.33 -11.27 14.94
CA ARG A 411 -1.22 -12.13 14.52
C ARG A 411 -0.63 -11.57 13.23
N VAL A 412 0.60 -11.07 13.29
CA VAL A 412 1.30 -10.50 12.13
C VAL A 412 2.39 -11.44 11.68
N ARG A 413 2.39 -11.77 10.38
CA ARG A 413 3.43 -12.57 9.73
C ARG A 413 3.94 -11.81 8.52
N THR A 414 5.25 -11.64 8.47
CA THR A 414 5.96 -10.99 7.37
C THR A 414 6.66 -12.06 6.55
N TYR A 415 6.47 -12.05 5.25
CA TYR A 415 7.07 -13.00 4.32
C TYR A 415 7.88 -12.26 3.27
N THR A 416 8.99 -12.85 2.86
CA THR A 416 9.71 -12.43 1.65
C THR A 416 8.92 -12.80 0.39
N ALA A 417 9.24 -12.17 -0.74
CA ALA A 417 8.57 -12.42 -2.02
C ALA A 417 8.67 -13.87 -2.53
N ASP A 418 9.57 -14.69 -1.98
CA ASP A 418 9.71 -16.13 -2.26
C ASP A 418 8.96 -17.03 -1.24
N ASP A 419 8.05 -16.45 -0.46
CA ASP A 419 7.20 -17.14 0.52
C ASP A 419 7.90 -17.62 1.80
N THR A 420 9.12 -17.14 2.07
CA THR A 420 9.81 -17.48 3.32
C THR A 420 9.34 -16.60 4.47
N LEU A 421 8.96 -17.22 5.60
CA LEU A 421 8.61 -16.49 6.81
C LEU A 421 9.82 -15.71 7.32
N TYR A 422 9.74 -14.39 7.23
CA TYR A 422 10.79 -13.48 7.64
C TYR A 422 10.61 -13.04 9.08
N ASP A 423 9.43 -12.52 9.44
CA ASP A 423 9.15 -12.06 10.81
C ASP A 423 7.79 -12.53 11.31
N ALA A 424 7.67 -12.63 12.64
CA ALA A 424 6.45 -13.05 13.28
C ALA A 424 6.31 -12.47 14.67
N PHE A 425 5.17 -11.82 14.92
CA PHE A 425 4.77 -11.41 16.26
C PHE A 425 3.24 -11.43 16.41
N ASP A 426 2.80 -11.48 17.66
CA ASP A 426 1.41 -11.35 18.04
C ASP A 426 1.28 -10.17 19.02
N ILE A 427 0.26 -9.33 18.86
CA ILE A 427 -0.20 -8.41 19.91
C ILE A 427 -1.34 -9.12 20.63
N ARG A 428 -1.16 -9.43 21.91
CA ARG A 428 -2.17 -10.12 22.73
C ARG A 428 -2.81 -9.15 23.71
N ARG A 429 -4.14 -9.13 23.75
CA ARG A 429 -4.91 -8.31 24.66
C ARG A 429 -5.41 -9.15 25.83
N ASP A 430 -5.16 -8.70 27.07
CA ASP A 430 -5.68 -9.36 28.26
C ASP A 430 -7.14 -8.95 28.56
N ALA A 431 -7.73 -9.57 29.58
CA ALA A 431 -9.08 -9.26 30.03
C ALA A 431 -9.28 -7.83 30.54
N LYS A 432 -8.20 -7.09 30.82
CA LYS A 432 -8.22 -5.68 31.22
C LYS A 432 -7.96 -4.72 30.05
N GLY A 433 -7.88 -5.24 28.82
CA GLY A 433 -7.59 -4.45 27.63
C GLY A 433 -6.11 -4.10 27.43
N ARG A 434 -5.21 -4.57 28.30
CA ARG A 434 -3.78 -4.31 28.17
C ARG A 434 -3.18 -5.19 27.08
N LYS A 435 -2.25 -4.62 26.31
CA LYS A 435 -1.69 -5.24 25.11
C LYS A 435 -0.25 -5.67 25.38
N PHE A 436 0.14 -6.85 24.92
CA PHE A 436 1.46 -7.42 25.16
C PHE A 436 2.03 -7.99 23.87
N LEU A 437 3.30 -7.69 23.62
CA LEU A 437 4.04 -8.30 22.52
C LEU A 437 4.36 -9.76 22.85
N HIS A 438 3.99 -10.67 21.95
CA HIS A 438 4.40 -12.06 21.98
C HIS A 438 5.06 -12.45 20.67
N GLU A 439 6.32 -12.84 20.72
CA GLU A 439 7.00 -13.45 19.57
C GLU A 439 6.90 -14.98 19.69
N PRO A 440 6.22 -15.65 18.74
CA PRO A 440 6.10 -17.10 18.75
C PRO A 440 7.47 -17.76 18.47
N LYS A 441 7.67 -18.96 19.00
CA LYS A 441 8.84 -19.78 18.70
C LYS A 441 8.71 -20.39 17.30
N LEU A 442 9.03 -19.62 16.28
CA LEU A 442 9.07 -20.03 14.88
C LEU A 442 10.51 -20.00 14.36
N ALA A 443 10.81 -20.85 13.38
CA ALA A 443 12.06 -20.76 12.64
C ALA A 443 11.95 -19.55 11.70
N LEU A 444 12.82 -18.56 11.91
CA LEU A 444 12.88 -17.33 11.13
C LEU A 444 14.28 -17.24 10.50
N GLY A 445 14.37 -16.71 9.28
CA GLY A 445 15.67 -16.40 8.66
C GLY A 445 16.46 -15.38 9.48
N GLY A 446 17.77 -15.27 9.23
CA GLY A 446 18.57 -14.18 9.80
C GLY A 446 18.08 -12.81 9.33
N GLU A 447 18.41 -11.75 10.07
CA GLU A 447 18.21 -10.38 9.56
C GLU A 447 19.01 -10.19 8.26
N ARG A 448 18.38 -9.53 7.29
CA ARG A 448 18.93 -9.39 5.93
C ARG A 448 19.63 -8.05 5.80
N TYR A 449 20.94 -8.12 5.60
CA TYR A 449 21.83 -6.98 5.47
C TYR A 449 22.72 -7.07 4.22
N CYS A 450 22.95 -5.95 3.57
CA CYS A 450 24.02 -5.76 2.63
C CYS A 450 25.36 -5.62 3.37
N THR A 451 26.41 -6.19 2.77
CA THR A 451 27.80 -6.04 3.19
C THR A 451 28.57 -5.42 2.03
N ALA A 452 28.89 -4.13 2.16
CA ALA A 452 29.40 -3.32 1.04
C ALA A 452 28.45 -3.40 -0.18
N SER A 453 28.92 -3.90 -1.32
CA SER A 453 28.12 -4.05 -2.54
C SER A 453 27.44 -5.41 -2.70
N VAL A 454 27.49 -6.28 -1.69
CA VAL A 454 26.90 -7.62 -1.72
C VAL A 454 25.65 -7.65 -0.85
N GLY A 455 24.52 -8.03 -1.44
CA GLY A 455 23.23 -8.18 -0.80
C GLY A 455 23.12 -9.43 0.09
N PRO A 456 22.03 -9.53 0.87
CA PRO A 456 21.80 -10.60 1.85
C PRO A 456 21.66 -12.01 1.25
N ASP A 457 21.52 -12.13 -0.06
CA ASP A 457 21.44 -13.37 -0.83
C ASP A 457 22.74 -13.70 -1.58
N GLY A 458 23.80 -12.90 -1.38
CA GLY A 458 25.07 -13.06 -2.08
C GLY A 458 25.09 -12.47 -3.50
N LEU A 459 24.02 -11.79 -3.92
CA LEU A 459 23.95 -11.05 -5.19
C LEU A 459 24.40 -9.60 -4.99
N PRO A 460 24.53 -8.77 -6.05
CA PRO A 460 24.80 -7.34 -5.88
C PRO A 460 23.69 -6.66 -5.08
N CYS A 461 24.05 -5.93 -4.03
CA CYS A 461 23.10 -5.15 -3.22
C CYS A 461 22.47 -4.05 -4.08
N THR A 462 21.14 -3.98 -4.13
CA THR A 462 20.43 -2.93 -4.90
C THR A 462 20.04 -1.72 -4.05
N ALA A 463 20.17 -1.85 -2.73
CA ALA A 463 19.85 -0.83 -1.76
C ALA A 463 20.75 0.41 -1.89
N ARG A 464 20.15 1.61 -1.87
CA ARG A 464 20.86 2.90 -1.93
C ARG A 464 20.73 3.67 -0.63
N THR A 465 21.80 4.31 -0.18
CA THR A 465 21.76 5.20 1.00
C THR A 465 20.87 6.42 0.73
N LYS A 466 20.18 6.89 1.78
CA LYS A 466 19.26 8.03 1.72
C LYS A 466 19.75 9.26 2.44
#